data_AF-A0A8T7FIP8-F1
#
_entry.id   AF-A0A8T7FIP8-F1
#
_cell.length_a   1.000
_cell.length_b   1.000
_cell.length_c   1.000
_cell.angle_alpha   90.00
_cell.angle_beta   90.00
_cell.angle_gamma   90.00
#
_symmetry.space_group_name_H-M   'P 1'
#
loop_
_entity.id
_entity.type
_entity.pdbx_description
1 polymer ?
#
loop_
_entity_poly.entity_id
_entity_poly.type
_entity_poly.pdbx_seq_one_letter_code
_entity_poly.pdbx_strand_id
1 'polypeptide(L)' 'MDSFHNNTAIMFCTGNLKDSGFYVTGSYPDPSGGPDWGWRTEVELTDPDHLCITAYNIMPDGAEAKATEALLTKVKP' A
#
# COMPACT_ATOMS: atom_id res chain seq x y z
N MET A 1 -9.14 -8.08 -1.50
CA MET A 1 -8.70 -8.98 -0.42
C MET A 1 -7.62 -9.86 -1.02
N ASP A 2 -6.38 -9.77 -0.53
CA ASP A 2 -5.31 -10.69 -0.94
C ASP A 2 -5.27 -11.88 0.01
N SER A 3 -5.37 -13.09 -0.54
CA SER A 3 -5.42 -14.35 0.21
C SER A 3 -4.06 -14.79 0.76
N PHE A 4 -2.94 -14.21 0.30
CA PHE A 4 -1.60 -14.63 0.73
C PHE A 4 -1.16 -13.96 2.05
N HIS A 5 -1.34 -12.65 2.18
CA HIS A 5 -0.75 -11.90 3.30
C HIS A 5 -1.72 -11.60 4.46
N ASN A 6 -3.03 -11.62 4.22
CA ASN A 6 -4.04 -11.26 5.24
C ASN A 6 -5.03 -12.39 5.57
N ASN A 7 -4.98 -13.54 4.89
CA ASN A 7 -5.93 -14.65 5.06
C ASN A 7 -7.40 -14.15 5.06
N THR A 8 -8.15 -14.33 6.15
CA THR A 8 -9.53 -13.82 6.31
C THR A 8 -9.61 -12.46 7.01
N ALA A 9 -8.47 -11.90 7.44
CA ALA A 9 -8.42 -10.61 8.12
C ALA A 9 -8.64 -9.46 7.13
N ILE A 10 -9.29 -8.41 7.63
CA ILE A 10 -9.38 -7.14 6.93
C ILE A 10 -8.24 -6.27 7.46
N MET A 11 -7.34 -5.85 6.59
CA MET A 11 -6.32 -4.86 6.94
C MET A 11 -7.02 -3.51 7.17
N PHE A 12 -6.99 -3.06 8.42
CA PHE A 12 -7.42 -1.71 8.76
C PHE A 12 -6.29 -0.74 8.44
N CYS A 13 -6.59 0.30 7.67
CA CYS A 13 -5.60 1.27 7.23
C CYS A 13 -5.97 2.69 7.69
N THR A 14 -4.97 3.43 8.15
CA THR A 14 -5.07 4.86 8.48
C THR A 14 -4.07 5.65 7.66
N GLY A 15 -4.41 6.87 7.27
CA GLY A 15 -3.61 7.61 6.30
C GLY A 15 -3.84 9.11 6.31
N ASN A 16 -3.03 9.81 5.52
CA ASN A 16 -3.10 11.27 5.34
C ASN A 16 -3.11 11.63 3.85
N LEU A 17 -3.64 12.81 3.57
CA LEU A 17 -3.57 13.43 2.25
C LEU A 17 -2.14 13.89 1.92
N LYS A 18 -1.84 13.91 0.63
CA LYS A 18 -0.68 14.54 0.00
C LYS A 18 -1.17 15.55 -1.04
N ASP A 19 -0.29 16.42 -1.52
CA ASP A 19 -0.64 17.45 -2.52
C ASP A 19 -1.28 16.87 -3.79
N SER A 20 -0.77 15.74 -4.27
CA SER A 20 -1.20 15.04 -5.48
C SER A 20 -1.89 13.69 -5.21
N GLY A 21 -2.33 13.43 -3.97
CA GLY A 21 -2.93 12.14 -3.64
C GLY A 21 -3.03 11.85 -2.15
N PHE A 22 -2.72 10.62 -1.75
CA PHE A 22 -2.77 10.19 -0.36
C PHE A 22 -1.93 8.94 -0.12
N TYR A 23 -1.67 8.63 1.14
CA TYR A 23 -1.15 7.33 1.53
C TYR A 23 -1.96 6.76 2.68
N VAL A 24 -1.99 5.44 2.77
CA VAL A 24 -2.56 4.71 3.91
C VAL A 24 -1.58 3.64 4.37
N THR A 25 -1.52 3.43 5.67
CA THR A 25 -0.70 2.39 6.31
C THR A 25 -1.59 1.47 7.10
N GLY A 26 -1.41 0.16 6.92
CA GLY A 26 -1.98 -0.88 7.75
C GLY A 26 -0.90 -1.86 8.22
N SER A 27 -1.28 -2.81 9.08
CA SER A 27 -0.41 -3.90 9.52
C SER A 27 -1.08 -5.25 9.30
N TYR A 28 -0.27 -6.29 9.23
CA TYR A 28 -0.71 -7.68 9.15
C TYR A 28 0.25 -8.58 9.92
N PRO A 29 -0.25 -9.68 10.52
CA PRO A 29 0.58 -10.56 11.33
C PRO A 29 1.57 -11.34 10.47
N ASP A 30 2.75 -11.61 11.02
CA ASP A 30 3.67 -12.56 10.42
C ASP A 30 3.06 -13.99 10.48
N PRO A 31 3.02 -14.72 9.35
CA PRO A 31 2.37 -16.03 9.30
C PRO A 31 3.06 -17.11 10.14
N SER A 32 4.31 -16.89 10.57
CA SER A 32 5.04 -17.79 11.48
C SER A 32 4.92 -17.40 12.96
N GLY A 33 4.15 -16.36 13.29
CA GLY A 33 3.97 -15.86 14.65
C GLY A 33 5.06 -14.87 15.08
N GLY A 34 5.84 -14.34 14.12
CA GLY A 34 6.76 -13.22 14.37
C GLY A 34 6.05 -11.89 14.58
N PRO A 35 6.81 -10.78 14.73
CA PRO A 35 6.24 -9.44 14.82
C PRO A 35 5.43 -9.07 13.57
N ASP A 36 4.41 -8.23 13.76
CA ASP A 36 3.60 -7.73 12.65
C ASP A 36 4.45 -6.97 11.62
N TRP A 37 4.08 -7.13 10.36
CA TRP A 37 4.60 -6.35 9.25
C TRP A 37 3.65 -5.19 8.96
N GLY A 38 4.21 -4.11 8.43
CA GLY A 38 3.42 -3.00 7.91
C GLY A 38 3.31 -3.06 6.39
N TRP A 39 2.24 -2.45 5.88
CA TRP A 39 2.03 -2.23 4.47
C TRP A 39 1.58 -0.79 4.26
N ARG A 40 2.33 -0.03 3.45
CA ARG A 40 1.95 1.33 3.07
C ARG A 40 1.60 1.36 1.60
N THR A 41 0.40 1.83 1.27
CA THR A 41 -0.02 2.10 -0.10
C THR A 41 -0.06 3.59 -0.30
N GLU A 42 0.59 4.06 -1.34
CA GLU A 42 0.62 5.44 -1.77
C GLU A 42 -0.03 5.56 -3.14
N VAL A 43 -0.92 6.53 -3.27
CA VAL A 43 -1.66 6.81 -4.50
C VAL A 43 -1.37 8.25 -4.88
N GLU A 44 -0.86 8.45 -6.09
CA GLU A 44 -0.49 9.76 -6.62
C GLU A 44 -1.06 9.94 -8.03
N LEU A 45 -1.80 11.02 -8.23
CA LEU A 45 -2.20 11.49 -9.54
C LEU A 45 -1.08 12.39 -10.08
N THR A 46 -0.23 11.86 -10.97
CA THR A 46 0.92 12.60 -11.50
C THR A 46 0.49 13.68 -12.49
N ASP A 47 -0.64 13.46 -13.16
CA ASP A 47 -1.38 14.43 -13.98
C ASP A 47 -2.84 13.95 -14.21
N PRO A 48 -3.73 14.73 -14.85
CA PRO A 48 -5.14 14.38 -14.98
C PRO A 48 -5.47 13.04 -15.65
N ASP A 49 -4.52 12.44 -16.38
CA ASP A 49 -4.70 11.20 -17.11
C ASP A 49 -3.82 10.06 -16.56
N HIS A 50 -2.98 10.28 -15.53
CA HIS A 50 -2.03 9.29 -15.02
C HIS A 50 -2.07 9.12 -13.48
N LEU A 51 -2.26 7.88 -13.04
CA LEU A 51 -2.30 7.47 -11.64
C LEU A 51 -1.15 6.49 -11.35
N CYS A 52 -0.30 6.83 -10.39
CA CYS A 52 0.70 5.94 -9.82
C CYS A 52 0.20 5.38 -8.49
N ILE A 53 0.28 4.07 -8.32
CA ILE A 53 0.02 3.39 -7.05
C ILE A 53 1.27 2.64 -6.67
N THR A 54 1.94 3.06 -5.60
CA THR A 54 3.13 2.38 -5.06
C THR A 54 2.80 1.76 -3.72
N ALA A 55 3.23 0.51 -3.51
CA ALA A 55 3.13 -0.13 -2.21
C ALA A 55 4.51 -0.46 -1.64
N TYR A 56 4.62 -0.38 -0.32
CA TYR A 56 5.84 -0.62 0.43
C TYR A 56 5.58 -1.67 1.51
N ASN A 57 6.46 -2.65 1.60
CA ASN A 57 6.61 -3.46 2.80
C ASN A 57 7.29 -2.61 3.87
N ILE A 58 6.77 -2.64 5.09
CA ILE A 58 7.43 -2.08 6.26
C ILE A 58 7.83 -3.26 7.14
N MET A 59 9.14 -3.45 7.28
CA MET A 59 9.72 -4.47 8.15
C MET A 59 9.38 -4.17 9.63
N PRO A 60 9.42 -5.17 10.53
CA PRO A 60 9.17 -4.94 11.95
C PRO A 60 10.08 -3.90 12.63
N ASP A 61 11.26 -3.64 12.06
CA ASP A 61 12.18 -2.60 12.53
C ASP A 61 11.84 -1.19 11.99
N GLY A 62 10.79 -1.08 11.17
CA GLY A 62 10.32 0.14 10.53
C GLY A 62 10.98 0.44 9.19
N ALA A 63 11.90 -0.39 8.70
CA ALA A 63 12.53 -0.18 7.41
C ALA A 63 11.52 -0.42 6.27
N GLU A 64 11.44 0.52 5.34
CA GLU A 64 10.54 0.43 4.20
C GLU A 64 11.25 -0.06 2.94
N ALA A 65 10.61 -0.98 2.22
CA ALA A 65 11.07 -1.47 0.93
C ALA A 65 9.91 -1.48 -0.08
N LYS A 66 10.13 -0.89 -1.26
CA LYS A 66 9.13 -0.87 -2.34
C LYS A 66 8.78 -2.31 -2.76
N ALA A 67 7.49 -2.63 -2.70
CA ALA A 67 6.96 -3.95 -2.99
C ALA A 67 6.38 -4.03 -4.41
N THR A 68 5.46 -3.12 -4.73
CA THR A 68 4.81 -3.08 -6.06
C THR A 68 4.62 -1.64 -6.53
N GLU A 69 4.48 -1.48 -7.84
CA GLU A 69 4.10 -0.23 -8.47
C GLU A 69 3.18 -0.52 -9.65
N ALA A 70 2.10 0.25 -9.74
CA ALA A 70 1.19 0.24 -10.87
C ALA A 70 1.10 1.66 -11.44
N LEU A 71 1.34 1.77 -12.75
CA LEU A 71 1.16 3.00 -13.51
C LEU A 71 -0.07 2.81 -14.40
N LEU A 72 -1.08 3.65 -14.18
CA LEU A 72 -2.38 3.54 -14.83
C LEU A 72 -2.60 4.81 -15.66
N THR A 73 -2.93 4.61 -16.94
CA THR A 73 -3.33 5.69 -17.85
C THR A 73 -4.84 5.63 -18.05
N LYS A 74 -5.50 6.77 -17.91
CA LYS A 74 -6.93 6.93 -18.17
C LYS A 74 -7.23 6.64 -19.65
N VAL A 75 -8.12 5.68 -19.90
CA VAL A 75 -8.60 5.37 -21.25
C VAL A 75 -9.74 6.33 -21.60
N LYS A 76 -9.63 7.01 -22.73
CA LYS A 76 -10.72 7.87 -23.26
C LYS A 76 -11.76 6.97 -23.94
N PRO A 77 -13.07 7.22 -23.74
CA PRO A 77 -14.14 6.46 -24.39
C PRO A 77 -14.09 6.55 -25.93
#